data_AF-A0A4Q6CLG3-F1
#
_entry.id   AF-A0A4Q6CLG3-F1
#
_cell.length_a   1.000
_cell.length_b   1.000
_cell.length_c   1.000
_cell.angle_alpha   90.00
_cell.angle_beta   90.00
_cell.angle_gamma   90.00
#
_symmetry.space_group_name_H-M   'P 1'
#
loop_
_entity.id
_entity.type
_entity.pdbx_description
1 polymer ?
#
loop_
_entity_poly.entity_id
_entity_poly.type
_entity_poly.pdbx_seq_one_letter_code
_entity_poly.pdbx_strand_id
1 'polypeptide(L)'
;MRLPLLMAHKTNQMIKDLLEAVVPQGDKARDLAPFASLLIVVSFLFMCVFCKMEVRRMGYSVLKLGREERNMRDLERQQLIALAKITRPDRLQSVAQNRLRLEKAEAGQIIQMTERGVALKQ
;
A
#
# COMPACT_ATOMS: atom_id res chain seq x y z
N MET A 1 28.05 4.53 27.35
CA MET A 1 28.21 4.44 25.88
C MET A 1 29.12 3.26 25.50
N ARG A 2 28.64 2.01 25.54
CA ARG A 2 29.43 0.80 25.16
C ARG A 2 28.65 -0.20 24.26
N LEU A 3 27.52 0.21 23.69
CA LEU A 3 26.70 -0.68 22.85
C LEU A 3 27.25 -0.97 21.42
N PRO A 4 28.04 -0.12 20.73
CA PRO A 4 28.41 -0.43 19.34
C PRO A 4 29.48 -1.53 19.22
N LEU A 5 30.31 -1.75 20.25
CA LEU A 5 31.39 -2.75 20.23
C LEU A 5 30.89 -4.20 20.33
N LEU A 6 29.80 -4.43 21.07
CA LEU A 6 29.22 -5.76 21.25
C LEU A 6 28.48 -6.26 20.00
N MET A 7 27.83 -5.34 19.27
CA MET A 7 27.21 -5.62 17.96
C MET A 7 28.25 -5.93 16.88
N ALA A 8 29.39 -5.23 16.87
CA ALA A 8 30.49 -5.46 15.94
C ALA A 8 31.18 -6.83 16.16
N HIS A 9 31.29 -7.28 17.41
CA HIS A 9 31.83 -8.60 17.72
C HIS A 9 30.88 -9.71 17.25
N LYS A 10 29.57 -9.56 17.48
CA LYS A 10 28.56 -10.55 17.08
C LYS A 10 28.45 -10.69 15.56
N THR A 11 28.55 -9.59 14.83
CA THR A 11 28.57 -9.61 13.35
C THR A 11 29.84 -10.24 12.80
N ASN A 12 31.02 -9.94 13.35
CA ASN A 12 32.26 -10.61 12.96
C ASN A 12 32.25 -12.11 13.27
N GLN A 13 31.64 -12.51 14.38
CA GLN A 13 31.51 -13.91 14.75
C GLN A 13 30.56 -14.66 13.81
N MET A 14 29.42 -14.07 13.47
CA MET A 14 28.50 -14.62 12.48
C MET A 14 29.13 -14.75 11.09
N ILE A 15 29.98 -13.80 10.70
CA ILE A 15 30.74 -13.88 9.43
C ILE A 15 31.78 -15.00 9.48
N LYS A 16 32.47 -15.19 10.60
CA LYS A 16 33.42 -16.31 10.78
C LYS A 16 32.71 -17.66 10.75
N ASP A 17 31.57 -17.78 11.41
CA ASP A 17 30.78 -19.02 11.43
C ASP A 17 30.23 -19.34 10.02
N LEU A 18 29.81 -18.32 9.27
CA LEU A 18 29.42 -18.46 7.85
C LEU A 18 30.61 -18.84 6.96
N LEU A 19 31.80 -18.31 7.22
CA LEU A 19 33.03 -18.65 6.49
C LEU A 19 33.50 -20.08 6.78
N GLU A 20 33.43 -20.53 8.03
CA GLU A 20 33.78 -21.90 8.42
C GLU A 20 32.76 -22.93 7.91
N ALA A 21 31.47 -22.58 7.83
CA ALA A 21 30.47 -23.45 7.23
C ALA A 21 30.65 -23.64 5.71
N VAL A 22 31.27 -22.67 5.03
CA VAL A 22 31.47 -22.68 3.57
C VAL A 22 32.83 -23.26 3.19
N VAL A 23 33.86 -23.13 4.04
CA VAL A 23 35.22 -23.63 3.77
C VAL A 23 35.51 -24.79 4.72
N PRO A 24 35.47 -26.06 4.25
CA PRO A 24 35.86 -27.19 5.10
C PRO A 24 37.32 -27.00 5.55
N GLN A 25 37.65 -27.32 6.81
CA GLN A 25 39.04 -27.26 7.30
C GLN A 25 39.54 -28.68 7.57
N GLY A 26 40.51 -29.12 6.77
CA GLY A 26 41.18 -30.41 6.86
C GLY A 26 42.18 -30.58 5.71
N ASP A 27 43.06 -31.58 5.73
CA ASP A 27 44.09 -31.72 4.70
C ASP A 27 43.52 -31.92 3.28
N LYS A 28 42.35 -32.56 3.14
CA LYS A 28 41.59 -32.64 1.87
C LYS A 28 40.96 -31.31 1.44
N ALA A 29 40.88 -30.34 2.35
CA ALA A 29 40.31 -29.03 2.07
C ALA A 29 41.32 -28.07 1.44
N ARG A 30 42.63 -28.30 1.55
CA ARG A 30 43.62 -27.52 0.80
C ARG A 30 43.45 -27.69 -0.72
N ASP A 31 43.05 -28.88 -1.16
CA ASP A 31 42.77 -29.17 -2.56
C ASP A 31 41.40 -28.64 -3.03
N LEU A 32 40.41 -28.57 -2.12
CA LEU A 32 39.06 -28.05 -2.40
C LEU A 32 38.92 -26.52 -2.22
N ALA A 33 39.80 -25.89 -1.45
CA ALA A 33 39.82 -24.44 -1.21
C ALA A 33 39.79 -23.58 -2.49
N PRO A 34 40.56 -23.89 -3.56
CA PRO A 34 40.48 -23.10 -4.81
C PRO A 34 39.14 -23.24 -5.53
N PHE A 35 38.47 -24.40 -5.42
CA PHE A 35 37.14 -24.60 -6.00
C PHE A 35 36.06 -23.86 -5.21
N ALA A 36 36.15 -23.89 -3.88
CA ALA A 36 35.23 -23.16 -3.00
C ALA A 36 35.37 -21.65 -3.19
N SER A 37 36.59 -21.12 -3.28
CA SER A 37 36.82 -19.69 -3.51
C SER A 37 36.28 -19.24 -4.88
N LEU A 38 36.48 -20.04 -5.92
CA LEU A 38 35.93 -19.77 -7.25
C LEU A 38 34.40 -19.78 -7.23
N LEU A 39 33.77 -20.76 -6.56
CA LEU A 39 32.32 -20.82 -6.42
C LEU A 39 31.75 -19.62 -5.67
N ILE A 40 32.42 -19.16 -4.60
CA ILE A 40 32.01 -17.96 -3.86
C ILE A 40 32.06 -16.73 -4.77
N VAL A 41 33.15 -16.55 -5.52
CA VAL A 41 33.31 -15.41 -6.44
C VAL A 41 32.24 -15.43 -7.52
N VAL A 42 31.99 -16.59 -8.14
CA VAL A 42 30.95 -16.75 -9.17
C VAL A 42 29.57 -16.49 -8.59
N SER A 43 29.24 -17.06 -7.43
CA SER A 43 27.98 -16.85 -6.73
C SER A 43 27.75 -15.38 -6.39
N PHE A 44 28.79 -14.69 -5.91
CA PHE A 44 28.72 -13.27 -5.61
C PHE A 44 28.47 -12.42 -6.86
N LEU A 45 29.15 -12.71 -7.96
CA LEU A 45 28.92 -12.08 -9.27
C LEU A 45 27.47 -12.28 -9.75
N PHE A 46 26.95 -13.50 -9.66
CA PHE A 46 25.55 -13.77 -9.97
C PHE A 46 24.62 -12.98 -9.05
N MET A 47 24.86 -12.99 -7.73
CA MET A 47 24.06 -12.27 -6.76
C MET A 47 24.02 -10.76 -7.04
N CYS A 48 25.14 -10.16 -7.45
CA CYS A 48 25.20 -8.76 -7.88
C CYS A 48 24.30 -8.49 -9.09
N VAL A 49 24.35 -9.36 -10.11
CA VAL A 49 23.50 -9.23 -11.31
C VAL A 49 22.03 -9.42 -10.95
N PHE A 50 21.70 -10.43 -10.16
CA PHE A 50 20.33 -10.67 -9.66
C PHE A 50 19.81 -9.46 -8.90
N CYS A 51 20.59 -8.91 -7.97
CA CYS A 51 20.21 -7.72 -7.21
C CYS A 51 19.93 -6.52 -8.13
N LYS A 52 20.80 -6.28 -9.12
CA LYS A 52 20.62 -5.21 -10.11
C LYS A 52 19.34 -5.40 -10.94
N MET A 53 19.03 -6.64 -11.34
CA MET A 53 17.80 -6.97 -12.08
C MET A 53 16.55 -6.81 -11.21
N GLU A 54 16.61 -7.25 -9.95
CA GLU A 54 15.50 -7.12 -8.99
C GLU A 54 15.15 -5.67 -8.69
N VAL A 55 16.16 -4.82 -8.46
CA VAL A 55 15.96 -3.38 -8.25
C VAL A 55 15.26 -2.73 -9.45
N ARG A 56 15.69 -3.08 -10.67
CA ARG A 56 15.05 -2.59 -11.89
C ARG A 56 13.60 -3.07 -12.00
N ARG A 57 13.33 -4.36 -11.74
CA ARG A 57 11.98 -4.94 -11.77
C ARG A 57 11.06 -4.26 -10.76
N MET A 58 11.53 -4.11 -9.52
CA MET A 58 10.78 -3.44 -8.45
C MET A 58 10.51 -1.97 -8.79
N GLY A 59 11.49 -1.28 -9.39
CA GLY A 59 11.31 0.10 -9.87
C GLY A 59 10.17 0.24 -10.87
N TYR A 60 10.06 -0.67 -11.84
CA TYR A 60 8.94 -0.67 -12.80
C TYR A 60 7.61 -0.95 -12.12
N SER A 61 7.56 -1.89 -11.18
CA SER A 61 6.33 -2.19 -10.43
C SER A 61 5.86 -0.98 -9.62
N VAL A 62 6.76 -0.33 -8.87
CA VAL A 62 6.43 0.86 -8.08
C VAL A 62 5.95 2.01 -8.98
N LEU A 63 6.60 2.24 -10.11
CA LEU A 63 6.16 3.26 -11.07
C LEU A 63 4.77 2.97 -11.62
N LYS A 64 4.48 1.69 -11.93
CA LYS A 64 3.16 1.26 -12.40
C LYS A 64 2.10 1.47 -11.31
N LEU A 65 2.35 0.99 -10.10
CA LEU A 65 1.45 1.15 -8.96
C LEU A 65 1.18 2.64 -8.66
N GLY A 66 2.19 3.50 -8.73
CA GLY A 66 2.02 4.93 -8.52
C GLY A 66 1.16 5.61 -9.59
N ARG A 67 1.17 5.12 -10.83
CA ARG A 67 0.25 5.60 -11.88
C ARG A 67 -1.18 5.12 -11.65
N GLU A 68 -1.34 3.86 -11.27
CA GLU A 68 -2.65 3.28 -10.96
C GLU A 68 -3.30 3.97 -9.75
N GLU A 69 -2.54 4.23 -8.69
CA GLU A 69 -3.03 4.97 -7.52
C GLU A 69 -3.53 6.37 -7.90
N ARG A 70 -2.76 7.11 -8.71
CA ARG A 70 -3.17 8.44 -9.19
C ARG A 70 -4.47 8.39 -9.98
N ASN A 71 -4.59 7.43 -10.91
CA ASN A 71 -5.80 7.25 -11.69
C ASN A 71 -7.01 6.94 -10.80
N MET A 72 -6.85 6.06 -9.81
CA MET A 72 -7.93 5.72 -8.88
C MET A 72 -8.36 6.92 -8.03
N ARG A 73 -7.40 7.74 -7.56
CA ARG A 73 -7.70 8.97 -6.81
C ARG A 73 -8.41 10.02 -7.65
N ASP A 74 -8.07 10.13 -8.92
CA ASP A 74 -8.76 11.06 -9.82
C ASP A 74 -10.18 10.57 -10.15
N LEU A 75 -10.38 9.25 -10.32
CA LEU A 75 -11.71 8.66 -10.45
C LEU A 75 -12.58 8.90 -9.21
N GLU A 76 -12.02 8.69 -8.02
CA GLU A 76 -12.72 8.96 -6.75
C GLU A 76 -13.16 10.43 -6.65
N ARG A 77 -12.26 11.38 -6.98
CA ARG A 77 -12.59 12.81 -7.04
C ARG A 77 -13.71 13.11 -8.03
N GLN A 78 -13.67 12.52 -9.22
CA GLN A 78 -14.72 12.69 -10.22
C GLN A 78 -16.07 12.16 -9.72
N GLN A 79 -16.08 10.99 -9.09
CA GLN A 79 -17.28 10.40 -8.50
C GLN A 79 -17.84 11.26 -7.36
N LEU A 80 -16.98 11.80 -6.50
CA LEU A 80 -17.38 12.70 -5.42
C LEU A 80 -17.98 13.99 -5.96
N ILE A 81 -17.39 14.57 -7.01
CA ILE A 81 -17.96 15.74 -7.70
C ILE A 81 -19.31 15.39 -8.34
N ALA A 82 -19.44 14.23 -8.98
CA ALA A 82 -20.69 13.78 -9.58
C ALA A 82 -21.79 13.58 -8.53
N LEU A 83 -21.46 12.93 -7.41
CA LEU A 83 -22.34 12.77 -6.27
C LEU A 83 -22.76 14.13 -5.71
N ALA A 84 -21.81 15.03 -5.48
CA ALA A 84 -22.08 16.37 -4.97
C ALA A 84 -22.98 17.18 -5.92
N LYS A 85 -22.88 16.97 -7.25
CA LYS A 85 -23.80 17.58 -8.23
C LYS A 85 -25.22 17.04 -8.12
N ILE A 86 -25.39 15.74 -7.88
CA ILE A 86 -26.70 15.09 -7.73
C ILE A 86 -27.36 15.47 -6.40
N THR A 87 -26.58 15.45 -5.32
CA THR A 87 -27.02 15.74 -3.94
C THR A 87 -27.11 17.24 -3.65
N ARG A 88 -27.02 18.12 -4.66
CA ARG A 88 -27.20 19.56 -4.43
C ARG A 88 -28.59 19.82 -3.83
N PRO A 89 -28.70 20.66 -2.79
CA PRO A 89 -29.96 20.91 -2.11
C PRO A 89 -31.05 21.42 -3.06
N ASP A 90 -30.70 22.25 -4.05
CA ASP A 90 -31.65 22.73 -5.06
C ASP A 90 -32.27 21.59 -5.88
N ARG A 91 -31.45 20.58 -6.24
CA ARG A 91 -31.91 19.42 -7.01
C ARG A 91 -32.70 18.46 -6.13
N LEU A 92 -32.26 18.22 -4.91
CA LEU A 92 -33.02 17.46 -3.91
C LEU A 92 -34.39 18.11 -3.66
N GLN A 93 -34.46 19.43 -3.54
CA GLN A 93 -35.70 20.16 -3.37
C GLN A 93 -36.62 20.02 -4.59
N SER A 94 -36.05 20.11 -5.81
CA SER A 94 -36.84 19.86 -7.04
C SER A 94 -37.36 18.42 -7.14
N VAL A 95 -36.58 17.42 -6.70
CA VAL A 95 -37.02 16.02 -6.69
C VAL A 95 -38.08 15.79 -5.62
N ALA A 96 -37.91 16.36 -4.42
CA ALA A 96 -38.88 16.32 -3.34
C ALA A 96 -40.21 16.97 -3.74
N GLN A 97 -40.17 18.13 -4.41
CA GLN A 97 -41.37 18.81 -4.91
C GLN A 97 -42.04 18.05 -6.07
N ASN A 98 -41.25 17.58 -7.05
CA ASN A 98 -41.80 16.99 -8.27
C ASN A 98 -42.24 15.53 -8.14
N ARG A 99 -41.51 14.71 -7.37
CA ARG A 99 -41.80 13.26 -7.22
C ARG A 99 -42.55 12.94 -5.95
N LEU A 100 -42.25 13.65 -4.86
CA LEU A 100 -42.81 13.36 -3.53
C LEU A 100 -43.88 14.38 -3.11
N ARG A 101 -44.11 15.44 -3.90
CA ARG A 101 -45.05 16.53 -3.60
C ARG A 101 -44.83 17.13 -2.21
N LEU A 102 -43.58 17.13 -1.74
CA LEU A 102 -43.18 17.71 -0.46
C LEU A 102 -43.09 19.24 -0.60
N GLU A 103 -43.92 19.95 0.16
CA GLU A 103 -43.83 21.40 0.30
C GLU A 103 -42.81 21.79 1.38
N LYS A 104 -42.29 23.01 1.29
CA LYS A 104 -41.32 23.54 2.26
C LYS A 104 -42.06 23.78 3.58
N ALA A 105 -41.54 23.25 4.70
CA ALA A 105 -42.18 23.42 5.99
C ALA A 105 -42.25 24.91 6.38
N GLU A 106 -43.45 25.40 6.66
CA GLU A 106 -43.69 26.77 7.10
C GLU A 106 -43.58 26.89 8.63
N ALA A 107 -43.13 28.05 9.12
CA ALA A 107 -43.01 28.30 10.55
C ALA A 107 -44.40 28.24 11.21
N GLY A 108 -44.62 27.28 12.11
CA GLY A 108 -45.91 27.02 12.76
C GLY A 108 -46.65 25.77 12.28
N GLN A 109 -46.12 25.03 11.30
CA GLN A 109 -46.71 23.77 10.84
C GLN A 109 -46.56 22.64 11.88
N ILE A 110 -47.68 22.03 12.29
CA ILE A 110 -47.69 20.88 13.22
C ILE A 110 -47.65 19.58 12.39
N ILE A 111 -46.56 18.83 12.48
CA ILE A 111 -46.41 17.53 11.82
C ILE A 111 -47.02 16.46 12.72
N GLN A 112 -48.19 15.95 12.37
CA GLN A 112 -48.84 14.86 13.10
C GLN A 112 -48.40 13.52 12.50
N MET A 113 -47.53 12.78 13.21
CA MET A 113 -47.13 11.43 12.80
C MET A 113 -48.21 10.41 13.21
N THR A 114 -49.24 10.25 12.39
CA THR A 114 -50.20 9.14 12.52
C THR A 114 -49.64 7.90 11.83
N GLU A 115 -50.06 6.69 12.22
CA GLU A 115 -49.65 5.41 11.59
C GLU A 115 -49.87 5.34 10.06
N ARG A 116 -50.59 6.31 9.47
CA ARG A 116 -50.84 6.43 8.02
C ARG A 116 -50.16 7.62 7.33
N GLY A 117 -49.32 8.40 8.00
CA GLY A 117 -48.36 9.31 7.36
C GLY A 117 -48.92 10.42 6.45
N VAL A 118 -50.03 11.07 6.82
CA VAL A 118 -50.58 12.20 6.03
C VAL A 118 -50.44 13.51 6.80
N ALA A 119 -49.83 14.51 6.16
CA ALA A 119 -49.72 15.88 6.68
C ALA A 119 -50.94 16.71 6.21
N LEU A 120 -51.67 17.31 7.15
CA LEU A 120 -52.78 18.23 6.85
C LEU A 120 -52.35 19.68 7.13
N LYS A 121 -52.73 20.58 6.22
CA LYS A 121 -52.55 22.04 6.31
C LYS A 121 -53.81 22.64 6.93
N GLN A 122 -53.66 23.54 7.92
CA GLN A 122 -54.76 24.37 8.42
C GLN A 122 -54.96 25.59 7.53
#